data_AF-A0A829PW79-F1
#
_entry.id   AF-A0A829PW79-F1
#
_cell.length_a   1.000
_cell.length_b   1.000
_cell.length_c   1.000
_cell.angle_alpha   90.00
_cell.angle_beta   90.00
_cell.angle_gamma   90.00
#
_symmetry.space_group_name_H-M   'P 1'
#
loop_
_entity.id
_entity.type
_entity.pdbx_description
1 polymer ?
#
loop_
_entity_poly.entity_id
_entity_poly.type
_entity_poly.pdbx_seq_one_letter_code
_entity_poly.pdbx_strand_id
1 'polypeptide(L)' 'MWTQYGRALAAPVGRIHWAGAEVSHVWNGYMEGAILSGRQAAEEVLGALSNT' A
#
# COMPACT_ATOMS: atom_id res chain seq x y z
N MET A 1 -12.67 -9.77 8.65
CA MET A 1 -12.08 -8.42 8.84
C MET A 1 -11.23 -7.98 7.65
N TRP A 2 -10.17 -8.71 7.29
CA TRP A 2 -9.28 -8.35 6.17
C TRP A 2 -9.93 -8.26 4.78
N THR A 3 -10.88 -9.14 4.47
CA THR A 3 -11.57 -9.18 3.17
C THR A 3 -12.64 -8.11 3.00
N GLN A 4 -13.17 -7.55 4.10
CA GLN A 4 -14.22 -6.51 4.05
C GLN A 4 -13.66 -5.09 4.19
N TYR A 5 -12.56 -4.89 4.93
CA TYR A 5 -12.02 -3.54 5.18
C TYR A 5 -10.57 -3.34 4.69
N GLY A 6 -9.88 -4.39 4.23
CA GLY A 6 -8.48 -4.29 3.82
C GLY A 6 -8.22 -3.29 2.68
N ARG A 7 -9.16 -3.18 1.72
CA ARG A 7 -9.08 -2.15 0.66
C ARG A 7 -9.25 -0.73 1.19
N ALA A 8 -10.13 -0.54 2.17
CA ALA A 8 -10.35 0.79 2.76
C ALA A 8 -9.16 1.22 3.63
N LEU A 9 -8.47 0.27 4.27
CA LEU A 9 -7.23 0.52 5.02
C LEU A 9 -6.02 0.85 4.13
N ALA A 10 -5.99 0.35 2.89
CA ALA A 10 -4.88 0.57 1.97
C ALA A 10 -5.10 1.75 1.01
N ALA A 11 -6.31 2.31 0.93
CA ALA A 11 -6.62 3.40 0.01
C ALA A 11 -5.86 4.69 0.40
N PRO A 12 -5.17 5.36 -0.55
CA PRO A 12 -4.46 6.59 -0.27
C PRO A 12 -5.43 7.72 0.11
N VAL A 13 -4.97 8.61 0.99
CA VAL A 13 -5.74 9.78 1.45
C VAL A 13 -4.97 11.05 1.06
N GLY A 14 -5.43 11.72 0.01
CA GLY A 14 -4.72 12.88 -0.56
C GLY A 14 -3.34 12.47 -1.08
N ARG A 15 -2.28 13.04 -0.49
CA ARG A 15 -0.87 12.71 -0.81
C ARG A 15 -0.26 11.65 0.12
N ILE A 16 -1.07 11.04 0.98
CA ILE A 16 -0.63 10.01 1.92
C ILE A 16 -0.90 8.64 1.30
N HIS A 17 0.16 7.86 1.13
CA HIS A 17 0.13 6.49 0.64
C HIS A 17 0.53 5.54 1.78
N TRP A 18 -0.05 4.35 1.79
CA TRP A 18 0.13 3.37 2.86
C TRP A 18 1.03 2.23 2.42
N ALA A 19 1.93 1.81 3.31
CA ALA A 19 2.78 0.63 3.14
C ALA A 19 2.92 -0.10 4.48
N GLY A 20 3.33 -1.37 4.44
CA GLY A 20 3.50 -2.20 5.63
C GLY A 20 3.16 -3.65 5.36
N ALA A 21 3.64 -4.56 6.21
CA ALA A 21 3.32 -5.99 6.07
C ALA A 21 1.81 -6.23 6.08
N GLU A 22 1.10 -5.38 6.81
CA GLU A 22 -0.34 -5.34 6.94
C GLU A 22 -1.03 -4.72 5.71
N VAL A 23 -0.33 -3.97 4.88
CA VAL A 23 -0.95 -3.39 3.66
C VAL A 23 -0.85 -4.37 2.49
N SER A 24 0.06 -5.33 2.56
CA SER A 24 0.30 -6.25 1.46
C SER A 24 -0.87 -7.19 1.18
N HIS A 25 -1.22 -7.30 -0.10
CA HIS A 25 -2.19 -8.28 -0.61
C HIS A 25 -1.67 -9.73 -0.55
N VAL A 26 -0.35 -9.92 -0.52
CA VAL A 26 0.31 -11.23 -0.47
C VAL A 26 1.34 -11.24 0.66
N TRP A 27 1.48 -12.36 1.37
CA TRP A 27 2.40 -12.46 2.52
C TRP A 27 2.12 -11.43 3.61
N ASN A 28 0.83 -11.19 3.88
CA ASN A 28 0.40 -10.26 4.89
C ASN A 28 0.95 -10.63 6.28
N GLY A 29 1.50 -9.66 7.01
CA GLY A 29 2.15 -9.87 8.31
C GLY A 29 3.57 -10.45 8.24
N TYR A 30 4.11 -10.71 7.04
CA TYR A 30 5.50 -11.12 6.84
C TYR A 30 6.35 -9.97 6.30
N MET A 31 7.67 -10.05 6.52
CA MET A 31 8.63 -9.06 6.01
C MET A 31 8.54 -8.88 4.49
N GLU A 32 8.29 -9.96 3.75
CA GLU A 32 8.12 -9.89 2.29
C GLU A 32 6.90 -9.03 1.90
N GLY A 33 5.81 -9.11 2.67
CA GLY A 33 4.66 -8.22 2.49
C GLY A 33 5.03 -6.74 2.71
N ALA A 34 5.86 -6.44 3.69
CA ALA A 34 6.30 -5.06 3.94
C ALA A 34 7.14 -4.53 2.75
N ILE A 35 8.02 -5.35 2.19
CA ILE A 35 8.85 -4.97 1.04
C ILE A 35 7.98 -4.76 -0.20
N LEU A 36 7.05 -5.67 -0.48
CA LEU A 36 6.17 -5.61 -1.64
C LEU A 36 5.25 -4.38 -1.59
N SER A 37 4.58 -4.16 -0.45
CA SER A 37 3.71 -2.98 -0.26
C SER A 37 4.49 -1.66 -0.32
N GLY A 38 5.71 -1.62 0.21
CA GLY A 38 6.58 -0.45 0.12
C GLY A 38 6.91 -0.08 -1.33
N ARG A 39 7.16 -1.08 -2.19
CA ARG A 39 7.40 -0.85 -3.62
C ARG A 39 6.16 -0.30 -4.33
N GLN A 40 4.98 -0.87 -4.06
CA GLN A 40 3.73 -0.38 -4.63
C GLN A 40 3.45 1.07 -4.21
N ALA A 41 3.57 1.40 -2.92
CA ALA A 41 3.37 2.77 -2.46
C ALA A 41 4.33 3.76 -3.12
N ALA A 42 5.60 3.37 -3.36
CA ALA A 42 6.54 4.20 -4.09
C ALA A 42 6.13 4.44 -5.56
N GLU A 43 5.66 3.40 -6.25
CA GLU A 43 5.14 3.51 -7.62
C GLU A 43 3.92 4.42 -7.69
N GLU A 44 3.00 4.31 -6.74
CA GLU A 44 1.82 5.19 -6.66
C GLU A 44 2.21 6.66 -6.48
N VAL A 45 3.16 6.95 -5.58
CA VAL A 45 3.67 8.31 -5.35
C VAL A 45 4.35 8.85 -6.61
N LEU A 46 5.20 8.06 -7.27
CA LEU A 46 5.88 8.46 -8.49
C LEU A 46 4.88 8.73 -9.63
N GLY A 47 3.84 7.90 -9.76
CA GLY A 47 2.76 8.11 -10.71
C GLY A 47 1.97 9.39 -10.43
N ALA A 48 1.65 9.67 -9.17
CA ALA A 48 0.94 10.88 -8.75
C ALA A 48 1.78 12.15 -8.98
N LEU A 49 3.09 12.10 -8.72
CA LEU A 49 4.02 13.21 -8.96
C LEU A 49 4.21 13.51 -10.45
N SER A 50 4.17 12.49 -11.30
CA SER A 50 4.33 12.64 -12.75
C SER A 50 3.11 13.28 -13.43
N ASN A 51 1.97 13.31 -12.73
CA ASN A 51 0.70 13.85 -13.24
C ASN A 51 0.43 15.29 -12.74
N THR A 52 1.47 16.00 -12.28
CA THR A 52 1.48 17.43 -11.92
C THR A 52 2.39 18.19 -12.88
#